data_AF-A0A674JPD6-F1
#
_entry.id   AF-A0A674JPD6-F1
#
_cell.length_a   1.000
_cell.length_b   1.000
_cell.length_c   1.000
_cell.angle_alpha   90.00
_cell.angle_beta   90.00
_cell.angle_gamma   90.00
#
_symmetry.space_group_name_H-M   'P 1'
#
loop_
_entity.id
_entity.type
_entity.pdbx_description
1 polymer ?
#
loop_
_entity_poly.entity_id
_entity_poly.type
_entity_poly.pdbx_seq_one_letter_code
_entity_poly.pdbx_strand_id
1 'polypeptide(L)'
;MFSLLEVSALEVKYSDACSPAQALGRLVLYVVTRGEVPFDGPDGENVSARCPTDLQGHLEIEDLIRSLVSPHGGNSVQLGDLIHHPFFWTCESRFEFLVDVGNNPDIEKYNAGSQIVKALNCNKATTEKHFHQWTRKIDQDVLKDMEKRRPYKDTVTDLLRLIRNVGAHYGAKEQCIRLDSIHHHAILTGLYAQLGPI
;
A
#
# COMPACT_ATOMS: atom_id res chain seq x y z
N MET A 1 -14.74 -10.43 52.77
CA MET A 1 -15.01 -11.45 51.74
C MET A 1 -16.06 -10.84 50.83
N PHE A 2 -15.59 -10.11 49.80
CA PHE A 2 -16.48 -9.44 48.84
C PHE A 2 -17.08 -10.50 47.91
N SER A 3 -18.40 -10.46 47.74
CA SER A 3 -19.14 -11.46 46.98
C SER A 3 -18.87 -11.32 45.48
N LEU A 4 -18.91 -12.44 44.77
CA LEU A 4 -18.76 -12.57 43.31
C LEU A 4 -19.79 -11.77 42.48
N LEU A 5 -20.65 -10.97 43.12
CA LEU A 5 -21.70 -10.16 42.50
C LEU A 5 -21.28 -8.71 42.21
N GLU A 6 -20.16 -8.22 42.77
CA GLU A 6 -19.66 -6.86 42.45
C GLU A 6 -18.75 -6.83 41.21
N VAL A 7 -18.30 -7.99 40.70
CA VAL A 7 -17.44 -8.06 39.52
C VAL A 7 -18.25 -8.00 38.20
N SER A 8 -19.58 -8.13 38.26
CA SER A 8 -20.46 -8.07 37.08
C SER A 8 -20.95 -6.66 36.71
N ALA A 9 -20.47 -5.60 37.37
CA ALA A 9 -20.89 -4.22 37.10
C ALA A 9 -19.88 -3.39 36.27
N LEU A 10 -18.93 -4.04 35.62
CA LEU A 10 -18.09 -3.46 34.58
C LEU A 10 -18.43 -4.06 33.21
N GLU A 11 -19.72 -4.15 32.90
CA GLU A 11 -20.12 -4.01 31.50
C GLU A 11 -19.79 -2.57 31.11
N VAL A 12 -18.59 -2.39 30.55
CA VAL A 12 -18.28 -1.22 29.76
C VAL A 12 -19.37 -1.17 28.69
N LYS A 13 -20.36 -0.31 28.88
CA LYS A 13 -21.33 0.04 27.85
C LYS A 13 -20.55 0.74 26.76
N TYR A 14 -19.93 -0.04 25.87
CA TYR A 14 -19.60 0.44 24.55
C TYR A 14 -20.92 0.88 23.95
N SER A 15 -21.04 2.18 23.72
CA SER A 15 -22.08 2.72 22.87
C SER A 15 -22.04 1.94 21.55
N ASP A 16 -23.21 1.49 21.05
CA ASP A 16 -23.42 0.87 19.73
C ASP A 16 -22.97 1.76 18.53
N ALA A 17 -22.29 2.88 18.80
CA ALA A 17 -21.89 3.94 17.90
C ALA A 17 -20.63 3.62 17.04
N CYS A 18 -19.67 2.87 17.58
CA CYS A 18 -18.36 2.69 16.93
C CYS A 18 -17.80 1.29 17.16
N SER A 19 -17.64 0.51 16.09
CA SER A 19 -17.05 -0.82 16.19
C SER A 19 -15.57 -0.74 16.59
N PRO A 20 -14.98 -1.76 17.24
CA PRO A 20 -13.54 -1.77 17.56
C PRO A 20 -12.65 -1.54 16.34
N ALA A 21 -13.08 -2.02 15.17
CA ALA A 21 -12.40 -1.79 13.90
C ALA A 21 -12.47 -0.32 13.44
N GLN A 22 -13.61 0.35 13.61
CA GLN A 22 -13.74 1.78 13.33
C GLN A 22 -12.90 2.63 14.30
N ALA A 23 -12.91 2.28 15.59
CA ALA A 23 -12.07 2.94 16.58
C ALA A 23 -10.57 2.80 16.25
N LEU A 24 -10.13 1.61 15.83
CA LEU A 24 -8.75 1.39 15.41
C LEU A 24 -8.41 2.15 14.14
N GLY A 25 -9.30 2.20 13.14
CA GLY A 25 -9.11 3.01 11.94
C GLY A 25 -8.95 4.51 12.24
N ARG A 26 -9.75 5.04 13.18
CA ARG A 26 -9.63 6.42 13.67
C ARG A 26 -8.33 6.65 14.43
N LEU A 27 -7.90 5.69 15.23
CA LEU A 27 -6.63 5.75 15.94
C LEU A 27 -5.45 5.83 14.97
N VAL A 28 -5.43 4.99 13.93
CA VAL A 28 -4.41 5.03 12.88
C VAL A 28 -4.35 6.43 12.29
N LEU A 29 -5.50 6.98 11.87
CA LEU A 29 -5.58 8.29 11.24
C LEU A 29 -5.12 9.43 12.18
N TYR A 30 -5.55 9.39 13.44
CA TYR A 30 -5.13 10.36 14.46
C TYR A 30 -3.61 10.34 14.66
N VAL A 31 -3.00 9.15 14.73
CA VAL A 31 -1.55 9.00 14.95
C VAL A 31 -0.75 9.47 13.74
N VAL A 32 -1.10 9.02 12.52
CA VAL A 32 -0.34 9.37 11.30
C VAL A 32 -0.44 10.84 10.94
N THR A 33 -1.55 11.49 11.31
CA THR A 33 -1.76 12.94 11.13
C THR A 33 -1.30 13.76 12.33
N ARG A 34 -0.73 13.14 13.37
CA ARG A 34 -0.27 13.80 14.61
C ARG A 34 -1.37 14.64 15.26
N GLY A 35 -2.61 14.18 15.18
CA GLY A 35 -3.79 14.81 15.76
C GLY A 35 -4.44 15.91 14.93
N GLU A 36 -3.94 16.20 13.72
CA GLU A 36 -4.62 17.14 12.81
C GLU A 36 -6.01 16.64 12.42
N VAL A 37 -6.16 15.32 12.24
CA VAL A 37 -7.46 14.69 12.11
C VAL A 37 -7.93 14.23 13.49
N PRO A 38 -9.03 14.78 14.04
CA PRO A 38 -9.51 14.39 15.36
C PRO A 38 -9.88 12.90 15.43
N PHE A 39 -9.60 12.27 16.57
CA PHE A 39 -10.02 10.90 16.84
C PHE A 39 -11.56 10.76 16.80
N ASP A 40 -12.24 11.76 17.38
CA ASP A 40 -13.68 11.85 17.36
C ASP A 40 -14.21 12.21 15.97
N GLY A 41 -15.44 11.82 15.71
CA GLY A 41 -16.09 12.00 14.41
C GLY A 41 -17.45 11.31 14.39
N PRO A 42 -18.35 11.70 13.49
CA PRO A 42 -19.70 11.16 13.44
C PRO A 42 -19.71 9.64 13.26
N ASP A 43 -20.68 8.98 13.87
CA ASP A 43 -20.88 7.53 13.74
C ASP A 43 -21.28 7.17 12.30
N GLY A 44 -20.79 6.02 11.82
CA GLY A 44 -21.07 5.56 10.45
C GLY A 44 -20.33 6.33 9.33
N GLU A 45 -19.44 7.26 9.66
CA GLU A 45 -18.61 7.98 8.70
C GLU A 45 -17.58 7.05 8.01
N ASN A 46 -17.28 7.33 6.74
CA ASN A 46 -16.16 6.69 6.04
C ASN A 46 -14.81 7.21 6.57
N VAL A 47 -14.25 6.50 7.54
CA VAL A 47 -12.97 6.85 8.18
C VAL A 47 -11.83 7.00 7.16
N SER A 48 -11.79 6.16 6.12
CA SER A 48 -10.71 6.22 5.11
C SER A 48 -10.74 7.52 4.29
N ALA A 49 -11.92 8.11 4.07
CA ALA A 49 -12.08 9.35 3.31
C ALA A 49 -11.54 10.59 4.04
N ARG A 50 -11.20 10.49 5.33
CA ARG A 50 -10.59 11.57 6.11
C ARG A 50 -9.06 11.60 6.03
N CYS A 51 -8.45 10.65 5.31
CA CYS A 51 -7.01 10.65 5.07
C CYS A 51 -6.61 11.83 4.17
N PRO A 52 -5.72 12.74 4.63
CA PRO A 52 -5.23 13.82 3.77
C PRO A 52 -4.45 13.27 2.57
N THR A 53 -4.72 13.79 1.38
CA THR A 53 -4.09 13.30 0.13
C THR A 53 -2.64 13.73 -0.04
N ASP A 54 -2.21 14.75 0.70
CA ASP A 54 -0.85 15.24 0.80
C ASP A 54 -0.01 14.48 1.85
N LEU A 55 -0.63 13.61 2.65
CA LEU A 55 0.06 12.77 3.60
C LEU A 55 0.93 11.71 2.88
N GLN A 56 2.18 11.58 3.33
CA GLN A 56 3.07 10.54 2.83
C GLN A 56 2.49 9.15 3.14
N GLY A 57 2.36 8.32 2.10
CA GLY A 57 1.75 7.00 2.22
C GLY A 57 0.24 7.02 2.45
N HIS A 58 -0.47 8.10 2.09
CA HIS A 58 -1.92 8.19 2.26
C HIS A 58 -2.67 7.02 1.62
N LEU A 59 -2.19 6.50 0.49
CA LEU A 59 -2.81 5.36 -0.21
C LEU A 59 -2.75 4.08 0.62
N GLU A 60 -1.60 3.78 1.21
CA GLU A 60 -1.43 2.64 2.12
C GLU A 60 -2.19 2.82 3.43
N ILE A 61 -2.30 4.05 3.94
CA ILE A 61 -3.10 4.38 5.13
C ILE A 61 -4.59 4.16 4.85
N GLU A 62 -5.09 4.70 3.74
CA GLU A 62 -6.48 4.52 3.32
C GLU A 62 -6.82 3.04 3.12
N ASP A 63 -5.90 2.28 2.51
CA ASP A 63 -6.08 0.85 2.28
C ASP A 63 -6.11 0.03 3.57
N LEU A 64 -5.23 0.35 4.52
CA LEU A 64 -5.25 -0.24 5.85
C LEU A 64 -6.56 0.04 6.58
N ILE A 65 -7.01 1.31 6.59
CA ILE A 65 -8.26 1.71 7.26
C ILE A 65 -9.47 1.04 6.59
N ARG A 66 -9.49 0.97 5.26
CA ARG A 66 -10.57 0.29 4.54
C ARG A 66 -10.60 -1.20 4.86
N SER A 67 -9.44 -1.85 4.92
CA SER A 67 -9.31 -3.27 5.29
C SER A 67 -9.73 -3.54 6.73
N LEU A 68 -9.53 -2.58 7.63
CA LEU A 68 -10.04 -2.63 9.01
C LEU A 68 -11.56 -2.51 9.07
N VAL A 69 -12.13 -1.46 8.45
CA VAL A 69 -13.53 -1.06 8.64
C VAL A 69 -14.49 -1.81 7.72
N SER A 70 -14.03 -2.29 6.57
CA SER A 70 -14.84 -2.98 5.57
C SER A 70 -14.04 -4.10 4.92
N PRO A 71 -13.93 -5.27 5.61
CA PRO A 71 -13.23 -6.43 5.09
C PRO A 71 -13.78 -6.84 3.71
N HIS A 72 -12.91 -6.97 2.72
CA HIS A 72 -13.31 -7.46 1.39
C HIS A 72 -13.89 -8.87 1.51
N GLY A 73 -15.16 -9.06 1.10
CA GLY A 73 -15.77 -10.38 0.97
C GLY A 73 -16.43 -10.95 2.23
N GLY A 74 -16.75 -10.13 3.25
CA GLY A 74 -17.55 -10.55 4.41
C GLY A 74 -16.82 -11.44 5.43
N ASN A 75 -15.60 -11.86 5.12
CA ASN A 75 -14.69 -12.48 6.08
C ASN A 75 -13.95 -11.35 6.80
N SER A 76 -14.11 -11.25 8.13
CA SER A 76 -13.29 -10.36 8.93
C SER A 76 -11.81 -10.67 8.65
N VAL A 77 -11.08 -9.74 8.04
CA VAL A 77 -9.61 -9.84 7.98
C VAL A 77 -9.15 -9.96 9.43
N GLN A 78 -8.38 -10.99 9.76
CA GLN A 78 -7.88 -11.11 11.12
C GLN A 78 -6.86 -9.99 11.34
N LEU A 79 -6.86 -9.38 12.53
CA LEU A 79 -5.85 -8.36 12.86
C LEU A 79 -4.41 -8.87 12.66
N GLY A 80 -4.20 -10.19 12.82
CA GLY A 80 -2.93 -10.86 12.54
C GLY A 80 -2.52 -10.85 11.07
N ASP A 81 -3.45 -10.72 10.12
CA ASP A 81 -3.10 -10.60 8.70
C ASP A 81 -2.73 -9.14 8.37
N LEU A 82 -3.35 -8.17 9.05
CA LEU A 82 -3.12 -6.75 8.83
C LEU A 82 -1.74 -6.27 9.28
N ILE A 83 -1.08 -6.95 10.21
CA ILE A 83 0.31 -6.61 10.58
C ILE A 83 1.29 -6.83 9.41
N HIS A 84 0.91 -7.64 8.42
CA HIS A 84 1.69 -7.85 7.20
C HIS A 84 1.37 -6.82 6.10
N HIS A 85 0.48 -5.86 6.36
CA HIS A 85 0.07 -4.84 5.41
C HIS A 85 1.26 -3.92 4.99
N PRO A 86 1.36 -3.48 3.73
CA PRO A 86 2.45 -2.61 3.22
C PRO A 86 2.65 -1.30 3.97
N PHE A 87 1.62 -0.84 4.69
CA PHE A 87 1.72 0.29 5.62
C PHE A 87 2.85 0.08 6.63
N PHE A 88 3.03 -1.14 7.15
CA PHE A 88 4.05 -1.49 8.15
C PHE A 88 5.41 -1.86 7.55
N TRP A 89 5.51 -1.95 6.23
CA TRP A 89 6.76 -2.36 5.60
C TRP A 89 7.83 -1.27 5.68
N THR A 90 9.05 -1.71 5.91
CA THR A 90 10.22 -0.85 5.75
C THR A 90 10.41 -0.51 4.27
N CYS A 91 11.15 0.57 4.01
CA CYS A 91 11.55 0.95 2.67
C CYS A 91 12.32 -0.16 1.95
N GLU A 92 13.18 -0.92 2.65
CA GLU A 92 13.89 -2.08 2.11
C GLU A 92 12.91 -3.20 1.71
N SER A 93 11.99 -3.58 2.59
CA SER A 93 10.99 -4.63 2.31
C SER A 93 10.08 -4.26 1.14
N ARG A 94 9.71 -2.97 1.02
CA ARG A 94 8.95 -2.44 -0.13
C ARG A 94 9.72 -2.59 -1.43
N PHE A 95 11.01 -2.24 -1.40
CA PHE A 95 11.86 -2.34 -2.57
C PHE A 95 12.06 -3.80 -3.00
N GLU A 96 12.39 -4.68 -2.05
CA GLU A 96 12.54 -6.12 -2.28
C GLU A 96 11.28 -6.74 -2.89
N PHE A 97 10.11 -6.41 -2.35
CA PHE A 97 8.83 -6.85 -2.92
C PHE A 97 8.67 -6.44 -4.39
N LEU A 98 8.99 -5.19 -4.74
CA LEU A 98 8.89 -4.74 -6.13
C LEU A 98 9.91 -5.41 -7.05
N VAL A 99 11.11 -5.70 -6.55
CA VAL A 99 12.13 -6.48 -7.27
C VAL A 99 11.64 -7.90 -7.50
N ASP A 100 11.06 -8.56 -6.49
CA ASP A 100 10.54 -9.92 -6.58
C ASP A 100 9.38 -10.02 -7.57
N VAL A 101 8.45 -9.07 -7.54
CA VAL A 101 7.40 -8.99 -8.56
C VAL A 101 8.03 -8.76 -9.93
N GLY A 102 9.00 -7.85 -10.06
CA GLY A 102 9.73 -7.63 -11.32
C GLY A 102 10.50 -8.84 -11.84
N ASN A 103 10.93 -9.74 -10.95
CA ASN A 103 11.58 -11.02 -11.27
C ASN A 103 10.60 -12.10 -11.75
N ASN A 104 9.29 -11.87 -11.69
CA ASN A 104 8.32 -12.80 -12.22
C ASN A 104 8.59 -13.07 -13.72
N PRO A 105 8.73 -14.34 -14.15
CA PRO A 105 9.08 -14.68 -15.53
C PRO A 105 8.12 -14.12 -16.58
N ASP A 106 6.83 -14.01 -16.25
CA ASP A 106 5.82 -13.45 -17.14
C ASP A 106 5.98 -11.93 -17.32
N ILE A 107 6.45 -11.22 -16.30
CA ILE A 107 6.75 -9.78 -16.36
C ILE A 107 8.05 -9.56 -17.13
N GLU A 108 9.09 -10.34 -16.83
CA GLU A 108 10.38 -10.27 -17.53
C GLU A 108 10.22 -10.46 -19.05
N LYS A 109 9.49 -11.51 -19.44
CA LYS A 109 9.27 -11.87 -20.86
C LYS A 109 8.16 -11.07 -21.51
N TYR A 110 7.45 -10.22 -20.78
CA TYR A 110 6.25 -9.52 -21.24
C TYR A 110 5.22 -10.51 -21.84
N ASN A 111 4.88 -11.55 -21.08
CA ASN A 111 3.84 -12.49 -21.45
C ASN A 111 2.46 -11.83 -21.31
N ALA A 112 2.02 -11.13 -22.36
CA ALA A 112 0.73 -10.45 -22.40
C ALA A 112 -0.48 -11.37 -22.18
N GLY A 113 -0.31 -12.68 -22.35
CA GLY A 113 -1.34 -13.67 -22.07
C GLY A 113 -1.53 -13.97 -20.57
N SER A 114 -0.50 -13.75 -19.76
CA SER A 114 -0.49 -14.08 -18.33
C SER A 114 -1.48 -13.24 -17.54
N GLN A 115 -2.03 -13.84 -16.48
CA GLN A 115 -2.99 -13.18 -15.61
C GLN A 115 -2.35 -12.02 -14.85
N ILE A 116 -1.10 -12.17 -14.40
CA ILE A 116 -0.37 -11.12 -13.68
C ILE A 116 -0.13 -9.90 -14.58
N VAL A 117 0.38 -10.07 -15.80
CA VAL A 117 0.63 -8.94 -16.73
C VAL A 117 -0.68 -8.23 -17.08
N LYS A 118 -1.78 -8.98 -17.22
CA LYS A 118 -3.10 -8.40 -17.43
C LYS A 118 -3.52 -7.59 -16.21
N ALA A 119 -3.55 -8.19 -15.01
CA ALA A 119 -3.96 -7.52 -13.78
C ALA A 119 -3.23 -6.18 -13.59
N LEU A 120 -1.90 -6.20 -13.71
CA LEU A 120 -1.04 -5.02 -13.55
C LEU A 120 -1.35 -3.90 -14.54
N ASN A 121 -1.75 -4.23 -15.76
CA ASN A 121 -2.03 -3.25 -16.81
C ASN A 121 -3.54 -2.96 -17.00
N CYS A 122 -4.42 -3.73 -16.37
CA CYS A 122 -5.88 -3.63 -16.52
C CYS A 122 -6.45 -2.38 -15.85
N ASN A 123 -5.84 -1.90 -14.77
CA ASN A 123 -6.37 -0.76 -14.02
C ASN A 123 -5.92 0.57 -14.63
N LYS A 124 -6.49 0.92 -15.79
CA LYS A 124 -6.17 2.16 -16.52
C LYS A 124 -6.31 3.41 -15.64
N ALA A 125 -7.32 3.49 -14.77
CA ALA A 125 -7.49 4.62 -13.88
C ALA A 125 -6.32 4.79 -12.90
N THR A 126 -5.81 3.69 -12.34
CA THR A 126 -4.64 3.73 -11.45
C THR A 126 -3.36 4.03 -12.23
N THR A 127 -3.19 3.41 -13.39
CA THR A 127 -2.05 3.64 -14.28
C THR A 127 -2.01 5.09 -14.77
N GLU A 128 -3.14 5.67 -15.15
CA GLU A 128 -3.25 7.06 -15.62
C GLU A 128 -3.07 8.06 -14.48
N LYS A 129 -3.60 7.77 -13.28
CA LYS A 129 -3.47 8.67 -12.13
C LYS A 129 -2.06 8.70 -11.57
N HIS A 130 -1.40 7.55 -11.48
CA HIS A 130 -0.15 7.44 -10.71
C HIS A 130 1.09 7.14 -11.56
N PHE A 131 0.99 6.28 -12.58
CA PHE A 131 2.13 5.82 -13.38
C PHE A 131 2.19 6.42 -14.78
N HIS A 132 1.30 7.35 -15.09
CA HIS A 132 1.28 7.98 -16.40
C HIS A 132 2.61 8.68 -16.65
N GLN A 133 3.21 8.34 -17.80
CA GLN A 133 4.49 8.87 -18.26
C GLN A 133 5.60 8.73 -17.20
N TRP A 134 5.64 7.59 -16.49
CA TRP A 134 6.65 7.36 -15.47
C TRP A 134 8.08 7.50 -16.02
N THR A 135 8.31 7.19 -17.31
CA THR A 135 9.62 7.37 -17.97
C THR A 135 10.13 8.82 -17.92
N ARG A 136 9.24 9.81 -17.84
CA ARG A 136 9.57 11.24 -17.70
C ARG A 136 9.84 11.67 -16.26
N LYS A 137 9.45 10.84 -15.29
CA LYS A 137 9.57 11.09 -13.84
C LYS A 137 10.84 10.48 -13.24
N ILE A 138 11.52 9.60 -13.98
CA ILE A 138 12.78 8.99 -13.57
C ILE A 138 13.96 9.85 -14.05
N ASP A 139 15.06 9.81 -13.29
CA ASP A 139 16.34 10.37 -13.70
C ASP A 139 16.74 9.86 -15.10
N GLN A 140 16.97 10.78 -16.03
CA GLN A 140 17.17 10.45 -17.43
C GLN A 140 18.51 9.77 -17.69
N ASP A 141 19.51 9.98 -16.84
CA ASP A 141 20.80 9.30 -16.96
C ASP A 141 20.67 7.85 -16.47
N VAL A 142 19.93 7.61 -15.39
CA VAL A 142 19.58 6.25 -14.95
C VAL A 142 18.77 5.52 -16.01
N LEU A 143 17.75 6.16 -16.59
CA LEU A 143 16.93 5.54 -17.63
C LEU A 143 17.78 5.15 -18.86
N LYS A 144 18.61 6.08 -19.37
CA LYS A 144 19.51 5.80 -20.51
C LYS A 144 20.50 4.68 -20.21
N ASP A 145 21.06 4.65 -19.00
CA ASP A 145 21.98 3.60 -18.57
C ASP A 145 21.30 2.22 -18.58
N MET A 146 20.05 2.16 -18.12
CA MET A 146 19.27 0.93 -18.08
C MET A 146 18.69 0.51 -19.44
N GLU A 147 18.51 1.44 -20.39
CA GLU A 147 17.97 1.18 -21.73
C GLU A 147 18.99 0.60 -22.72
N LYS A 148 20.27 0.48 -22.34
CA LYS A 148 21.35 -0.03 -23.19
C LYS A 148 21.04 -1.37 -23.87
N ARG A 149 20.20 -2.21 -23.25
CA ARG A 149 19.80 -3.51 -23.80
C ARG A 149 18.43 -3.48 -24.47
N ARG A 150 17.46 -2.79 -23.88
CA ARG A 150 16.07 -2.78 -24.32
C ARG A 150 15.36 -1.50 -23.83
N PRO A 151 14.64 -0.78 -24.70
CA PRO A 151 13.89 0.41 -24.31
C PRO A 151 12.70 0.05 -23.40
N TYR A 152 12.31 0.97 -22.51
CA TYR A 152 11.13 0.83 -21.68
C TYR A 152 9.90 1.50 -22.30
N LYS A 153 8.73 0.94 -22.02
CA LYS A 153 7.42 1.54 -22.33
C LYS A 153 6.81 2.11 -21.05
N ASP A 154 5.91 3.09 -21.19
CA ASP A 154 5.12 3.63 -20.08
C ASP A 154 4.02 2.64 -19.62
N THR A 155 4.42 1.44 -19.18
CA THR A 155 3.55 0.42 -18.58
C THR A 155 4.04 0.04 -17.18
N VAL A 156 3.14 -0.50 -16.35
CA VAL A 156 3.49 -0.94 -14.99
C VAL A 156 4.52 -2.07 -15.02
N THR A 157 4.40 -2.98 -15.99
CA THR A 157 5.35 -4.10 -16.14
C THR A 157 6.75 -3.64 -16.52
N ASP A 158 6.88 -2.62 -17.38
CA ASP A 158 8.18 -2.08 -17.76
C ASP A 158 8.80 -1.25 -16.63
N LEU A 159 7.97 -0.58 -15.82
CA LEU A 159 8.41 0.05 -14.57
C LEU A 159 8.98 -0.97 -13.57
N LEU A 160 8.27 -2.08 -13.34
CA LEU A 160 8.74 -3.17 -12.48
C LEU A 160 10.03 -3.81 -13.02
N ARG A 161 10.15 -3.96 -14.34
CA ARG A 161 11.39 -4.41 -14.98
C ARG A 161 12.54 -3.43 -14.74
N LEU A 162 12.28 -2.13 -14.82
CA LEU A 162 13.29 -1.11 -14.51
C LEU A 162 13.74 -1.23 -13.05
N ILE A 163 12.81 -1.26 -12.10
CA ILE A 163 13.11 -1.36 -10.65
C ILE A 163 13.99 -2.58 -10.37
N ARG A 164 13.64 -3.74 -10.92
CA ARG A 164 14.47 -4.96 -10.85
C ARG A 164 15.88 -4.74 -11.40
N ASN A 165 16.01 -4.13 -12.58
CA ASN A 165 17.30 -3.91 -13.22
C ASN A 165 18.18 -2.94 -12.43
N VAL A 166 17.60 -1.87 -11.88
CA VAL A 166 18.30 -0.93 -11.01
C VAL A 166 18.72 -1.66 -9.72
N GLY A 167 17.85 -2.48 -9.12
CA GLY A 167 18.16 -3.37 -8.00
C GLY A 167 19.38 -4.24 -8.24
N ALA A 168 19.45 -4.91 -9.39
CA ALA A 168 20.58 -5.76 -9.76
C ALA A 168 21.88 -4.96 -10.02
N HIS A 169 21.79 -3.70 -10.46
CA HIS A 169 22.95 -2.88 -10.82
C HIS A 169 23.52 -2.08 -9.64
N TYR A 170 22.68 -1.61 -8.72
CA TYR A 170 23.06 -0.69 -7.63
C TYR A 170 22.81 -1.25 -6.22
N GLY A 171 22.10 -2.39 -6.07
CA GLY A 171 21.74 -2.95 -4.76
C GLY A 171 20.59 -2.20 -4.05
N ALA A 172 19.97 -2.85 -3.06
CA ALA A 172 18.76 -2.37 -2.38
C ALA A 172 19.00 -1.20 -1.40
N LYS A 173 20.09 -1.27 -0.61
CA LYS A 173 20.38 -0.29 0.46
C LYS A 173 20.67 1.11 -0.06
N GLU A 174 21.32 1.23 -1.21
CA GLU A 174 21.61 2.53 -1.84
C GLU A 174 20.36 3.18 -2.42
N GLN A 175 19.34 2.38 -2.75
CA GLN A 175 18.10 2.87 -3.35
C GLN A 175 17.13 3.39 -2.30
N CYS A 176 17.07 2.81 -1.11
CA CYS A 176 16.24 3.38 -0.04
C CYS A 176 16.60 4.85 0.27
N ILE A 177 17.86 5.26 0.06
CA ILE A 177 18.35 6.63 0.26
C ILE A 177 18.07 7.55 -0.96
N ARG A 178 17.82 6.97 -2.14
CA ARG A 178 17.60 7.69 -3.42
C ARG A 178 16.15 7.73 -3.89
N LEU A 179 15.31 6.81 -3.40
CA LEU A 179 13.93 6.63 -3.82
C LEU A 179 12.95 7.58 -3.12
N ASP A 180 13.38 8.39 -2.14
CA ASP A 180 12.55 9.49 -1.60
C ASP A 180 12.22 10.55 -2.67
N SER A 181 12.96 10.59 -3.78
CA SER A 181 12.76 11.54 -4.88
C SER A 181 11.81 11.05 -5.98
N ILE A 182 11.38 9.79 -5.96
CA ILE A 182 10.42 9.22 -6.91
C ILE A 182 9.21 8.80 -6.09
N HIS A 183 8.01 9.32 -6.38
CA HIS A 183 6.80 8.99 -5.62
C HIS A 183 6.43 7.49 -5.75
N HIS A 184 7.04 6.61 -4.94
CA HIS A 184 6.84 5.15 -4.94
C HIS A 184 5.50 4.69 -4.37
N HIS A 185 4.76 5.58 -3.70
CA HIS A 185 3.55 5.24 -2.95
C HIS A 185 2.46 4.55 -3.76
N ALA A 186 2.38 4.82 -5.06
CA ALA A 186 1.32 4.22 -5.85
C ALA A 186 1.57 2.75 -6.24
N ILE A 187 2.82 2.33 -6.45
CA ILE A 187 3.13 0.98 -7.00
C ILE A 187 2.69 -0.11 -6.02
N LEU A 188 2.86 0.15 -4.72
CA LEU A 188 2.54 -0.81 -3.66
C LEU A 188 1.03 -0.97 -3.44
N THR A 189 0.26 0.12 -3.43
CA THR A 189 -1.20 0.05 -3.25
C THR A 189 -1.88 -0.63 -4.43
N GLY A 190 -1.43 -0.38 -5.66
CA GLY A 190 -1.97 -1.03 -6.86
C GLY A 190 -1.71 -2.53 -6.91
N LEU A 191 -0.53 -2.97 -6.45
CA LEU A 191 -0.14 -4.38 -6.38
C LEU A 191 -0.85 -5.11 -5.25
N TYR A 192 -0.88 -4.53 -4.06
CA TYR A 192 -1.50 -5.16 -2.88
C TYR A 192 -3.02 -5.33 -3.05
N ALA A 193 -3.72 -4.35 -3.64
CA ALA A 193 -5.15 -4.45 -3.94
C ALA A 193 -5.49 -5.53 -4.99
N GLN A 194 -4.52 -5.96 -5.82
CA GLN A 194 -4.73 -6.95 -6.88
C GLN A 194 -4.25 -8.35 -6.51
N LEU A 195 -3.18 -8.46 -5.71
CA LEU A 195 -2.53 -9.72 -5.38
C LEU A 195 -2.88 -10.21 -3.96
N GLY A 196 -3.42 -9.34 -3.11
CA GLY A 196 -3.65 -9.64 -1.69
C GLY A 196 -2.34 -9.78 -0.90
N PRO A 197 -2.42 -10.09 0.41
CA PRO A 197 -1.26 -10.55 1.15
C PRO A 197 -0.76 -11.88 0.56
N ILE A 198 0.55 -11.98 0.30
CA ILE A 198 1.22 -13.26 0.00
C ILE A 198 1.44 -14.01 1.32
#